data_AF-A0A3D0KMH9-F1
#
_entry.id   AF-A0A3D0KMH9-F1
#
_cell.length_a   1.000
_cell.length_b   1.000
_cell.length_c   1.000
_cell.angle_alpha   90.00
_cell.angle_beta   90.00
_cell.angle_gamma   90.00
#
_symmetry.space_group_name_H-M   'P 1'
#
loop_
_entity.id
_entity.type
_entity.pdbx_description
1 polymer ?
#
loop_
_entity_poly.entity_id
_entity_poly.type
_entity_poly.pdbx_seq_one_letter_code
_entity_poly.pdbx_strand_id
1 'polypeptide(L)' 'MKKISAGILAHVDSGKTTLSEALMYCSGNLGKLGRVDHRDSFLDNFELERERGITI' A
#
# COMPACT_ATOMS: atom_id res chain seq x y z
N MET A 1 10.37 -24.43 -1.00
CA MET A 1 10.60 -23.02 -0.61
C MET A 1 9.79 -22.70 0.63
N LYS A 2 10.35 -21.95 1.59
CA LYS A 2 9.62 -21.47 2.77
C LYS A 2 8.66 -20.36 2.34
N LYS A 3 7.38 -20.49 2.66
CA LYS A 3 6.36 -19.44 2.43
C LYS A 3 6.28 -18.58 3.69
N ILE A 4 6.17 -17.26 3.51
CA ILE A 4 6.00 -16.30 4.61
C ILE A 4 4.67 -15.60 4.40
N SER A 5 3.87 -15.54 5.46
CA SER A 5 2.69 -14.69 5.56
C SER A 5 2.98 -13.63 6.62
N ALA A 6 2.82 -12.35 6.27
CA ALA A 6 3.09 -11.23 7.15
C ALA A 6 1.92 -10.22 7.11
N GLY A 7 1.72 -9.49 8.21
CA GLY A 7 0.76 -8.40 8.31
C GLY A 7 1.46 -7.14 8.84
N ILE A 8 1.01 -5.97 8.38
CA ILE A 8 1.54 -4.67 8.79
C ILE A 8 0.48 -3.98 9.65
N LEU A 9 0.80 -3.78 10.93
CA LEU A 9 -0.05 -3.09 11.89
C LEU A 9 0.67 -1.84 12.40
N ALA A 10 -0.04 -0.71 12.38
CA ALA A 10 0.42 0.56 12.94
C ALA A 10 -0.80 1.46 13.22
N HIS A 11 -0.57 2.59 13.90
CA HIS A 11 -1.61 3.59 14.15
C HIS A 11 -2.19 4.15 12.84
N VAL A 12 -3.34 4.83 12.94
CA VAL A 12 -3.94 5.55 11.80
C VAL A 12 -2.90 6.52 11.23
N ASP A 13 -2.86 6.62 9.90
CA ASP A 13 -1.94 7.48 9.13
C ASP A 13 -0.42 7.24 9.35
N SER A 14 -0.02 6.11 9.93
CA SER A 14 1.41 5.74 10.08
C SER A 14 2.06 5.12 8.83
N GLY A 15 1.47 5.30 7.64
CA GLY A 15 2.07 4.85 6.37
C GLY A 15 2.03 3.34 6.11
N LYS A 16 1.10 2.60 6.71
CA LYS A 16 0.94 1.14 6.51
C LYS A 16 0.83 0.76 5.02
N THR A 17 -0.06 1.42 4.30
CA THR A 17 -0.30 1.17 2.87
C THR A 17 0.91 1.56 2.03
N THR A 18 1.53 2.71 2.32
CA THR A 18 2.75 3.16 1.64
C THR A 18 3.90 2.16 1.80
N LEU A 19 4.03 1.54 2.98
CA LEU A 19 5.02 0.49 3.20
C LEU A 19 4.71 -0.78 2.40
N SER A 20 3.43 -1.20 2.35
CA SER A 20 3.00 -2.35 1.54
C SER A 20 3.31 -2.14 0.04
N GLU A 21 3.01 -0.96 -0.49
CA GLU A 21 3.36 -0.55 -1.87
C GLU A 21 4.87 -0.66 -2.11
N ALA A 22 5.68 -0.11 -1.21
CA ALA A 22 7.13 -0.16 -1.32
C ALA A 22 7.66 -1.60 -1.30
N LEU A 23 7.10 -2.48 -0.46
CA LEU A 23 7.48 -3.90 -0.42
C LEU A 23 7.13 -4.61 -1.73
N MET A 24 5.95 -4.35 -2.30
CA MET A 24 5.52 -4.93 -3.58
C MET A 24 6.33 -4.40 -4.77
N TYR A 25 6.71 -3.11 -4.75
CA TYR A 25 7.60 -2.53 -5.75
C TYR A 25 9.02 -3.12 -5.66
N CYS A 26 9.61 -3.15 -4.46
CA CYS A 26 10.95 -3.69 -4.23
C CYS A 26 11.05 -5.19 -4.54
N SER A 27 9.96 -5.94 -4.39
CA SER A 27 9.91 -7.36 -4.77
C SER A 27 9.68 -7.60 -6.27
N GLY A 28 9.45 -6.54 -7.05
CA GLY A 28 9.16 -6.62 -8.49
C GLY A 28 7.72 -7.00 -8.83
N ASN A 29 6.82 -7.04 -7.85
CA ASN A 29 5.40 -7.32 -8.08
C ASN A 29 4.65 -6.11 -8.68
N LEU A 30 5.15 -4.89 -8.49
CA LEU A 30 4.62 -3.67 -9.09
C LEU A 30 5.67 -3.01 -9.99
N GLY A 31 5.24 -2.55 -11.17
CA GLY A 31 6.11 -1.85 -12.14
C GLY A 31 6.27 -0.36 -11.86
N LYS A 32 5.44 0.22 -11.00
CA LYS A 32 5.49 1.63 -10.58
C LYS A 32 5.20 1.71 -9.08
N LEU A 33 5.95 2.55 -8.37
CA LEU A 33 5.68 2.87 -6.96
C LEU A 33 4.53 3.87 -6.88
N GLY A 34 3.42 3.48 -6.24
CA GLY A 34 2.31 4.37 -5.91
C GLY A 34 2.41 4.91 -4.48
N ARG A 35 1.62 5.95 -4.18
CA ARG A 35 1.43 6.44 -2.81
C ARG A 35 0.00 6.88 -2.55
N VAL A 36 -0.44 6.72 -1.30
CA VAL A 36 -1.77 7.09 -0.83
C VAL A 36 -1.99 8.61 -0.91
N ASP A 37 -1.01 9.41 -0.50
CA ASP A 37 -1.06 10.88 -0.56
C ASP A 37 -1.06 11.42 -2.01
N HIS A 38 -0.49 10.67 -2.95
CA HIS A 38 -0.53 10.96 -4.38
C HIS A 38 -1.78 10.41 -5.08
N ARG A 39 -2.64 9.67 -4.36
CA ARG A 39 -3.87 9.04 -4.87
C ARG A 39 -3.62 8.08 -6.04
N ASP A 40 -2.42 7.53 -6.12
CA ASP A 40 -1.99 6.59 -7.15
C ASP A 40 -1.48 5.26 -6.58
N SER A 41 -1.77 5.00 -5.30
CA SER A 41 -1.64 3.70 -4.64
C SER A 41 -2.37 2.63 -5.45
N PHE A 42 -1.67 1.53 -5.74
CA PHE A 42 -2.23 0.34 -6.37
C PHE A 42 -3.20 -0.40 -5.42
N LEU A 43 -2.95 -0.33 -4.11
CA LEU A 43 -3.76 -1.01 -3.10
C LEU A 43 -5.11 -0.34 -2.83
N ASP A 44 -5.27 0.94 -3.16
CA ASP A 44 -6.51 1.70 -2.95
C ASP A 44 -7.45 1.47 -4.17
N ASN A 45 -8.38 0.54 -4.03
CA ASN A 45 -9.26 0.09 -5.12
C ASN A 45 -10.62 0.80 -5.14
N PHE A 46 -11.03 1.38 -4.01
CA PHE A 46 -12.28 2.13 -3.91
C PHE A 46 -12.04 3.61 -4.23
N GLU A 47 -12.99 4.24 -4.93
CA GLU A 47 -12.89 5.68 -5.23
C GLU A 47 -12.76 6.51 -3.94
N LEU A 48 -13.51 6.15 -2.89
CA LEU A 48 -13.48 6.83 -1.60
C LEU A 48 -12.10 6.81 -0.93
N GLU A 49 -11.36 5.70 -1.06
CA GLU A 49 -10.00 5.57 -0.55
C GLU A 49 -9.08 6.59 -1.22
N ARG A 50 -9.13 6.64 -2.56
CA ARG A 50 -8.34 7.56 -3.38
C ARG A 50 -8.71 9.01 -3.13
N GLU A 51 -10.00 9.32 -3.02
CA GLU A 51 -10.48 10.68 -2.75
C GLU A 51 -10.03 11.19 -1.39
N ARG A 52 -10.10 10.34 -0.37
CA ARG A 52 -9.76 10.71 1.01
C ARG A 52 -8.29 10.52 1.36
N GLY A 53 -7.51 9.81 0.54
CA GLY A 53 -6.13 9.45 0.86
C GLY A 53 -6.06 8.54 2.08
N ILE A 54 -6.97 7.58 2.17
CA ILE A 54 -7.03 6.55 3.23
C ILE A 54 -7.16 5.18 2.59
N THR A 55 -6.91 4.13 3.38
CA THR A 55 -7.17 2.74 2.99
C THR A 55 -8.21 2.16 3.95
N ILE A 56 -9.23 1.48 3.42
CA ILE A 56 -10.37 0.92 4.16
C ILE A 56 -10.20 -0.59 4.33
#